data_AF-A0AA37TI07-F1
#
_entry.id   AF-A0AA37TI07-F1
#
_cell.length_a   1.000
_cell.length_b   1.000
_cell.length_c   1.000
_cell.angle_alpha   90.00
_cell.angle_beta   90.00
_cell.angle_gamma   90.00
#
_symmetry.space_group_name_H-M   'P 1'
#
loop_
_entity.id
_entity.type
_entity.pdbx_description
1 polymer ?
#
loop_
_entity_poly.entity_id
_entity_poly.type
_entity_poly.pdbx_seq_one_letter_code
_entity_poly.pdbx_strand_id
1 'polypeptide(L)'
;MRLTERQARIRLGEAVARAGGQVAFARGLQGVSPKAAESIVSKSLLGRQRVAGSVLAYLGLRRDAAGDIHTVEPPSRIEVLAVRAEGDAGVRAAAALVDGILGPRP
;
A
#
# COMPACT_ATOMS: atom_id res chain seq x y z
N MET A 1 -1.86 -3.37 9.56
CA MET A 1 -2.86 -4.40 10.00
C MET A 1 -2.45 -5.82 9.57
N ARG A 2 -2.55 -6.84 10.46
CA ARG A 2 -2.27 -8.26 10.14
C ARG A 2 -3.48 -8.95 9.48
N LEU A 3 -3.23 -9.82 8.52
CA LEU A 3 -4.21 -10.61 7.76
C LEU A 3 -3.85 -12.10 7.79
N THR A 4 -4.87 -12.93 7.81
CA THR A 4 -4.75 -14.37 7.56
C THR A 4 -4.67 -14.67 6.06
N GLU A 5 -4.15 -15.85 5.71
CA GLU A 5 -4.13 -16.33 4.33
C GLU A 5 -5.53 -16.38 3.70
N ARG A 6 -6.56 -16.72 4.49
CA ARG A 6 -7.95 -16.72 4.05
C ARG A 6 -8.43 -15.31 3.70
N GLN A 7 -8.15 -14.32 4.56
CA GLN A 7 -8.53 -12.92 4.29
C GLN A 7 -7.77 -12.37 3.07
N ALA A 8 -6.50 -12.71 2.90
CA ALA A 8 -5.73 -12.32 1.72
C ALA A 8 -6.33 -12.90 0.43
N ARG A 9 -6.80 -14.16 0.44
CA ARG A 9 -7.51 -14.77 -0.70
C ARG A 9 -8.86 -14.11 -0.99
N ILE A 10 -9.62 -13.72 0.03
CA ILE A 10 -10.88 -12.98 -0.17
C ILE A 10 -10.59 -11.66 -0.91
N ARG A 11 -9.58 -10.89 -0.44
CA ARG A 11 -9.14 -9.65 -1.11
C ARG A 11 -8.65 -9.88 -2.54
N LEU A 12 -7.94 -10.99 -2.78
CA LEU A 12 -7.56 -11.39 -4.14
C LEU A 12 -8.79 -11.63 -5.02
N GLY A 13 -9.79 -12.37 -4.53
CA GLY A 13 -11.04 -12.62 -5.25
C GLY A 13 -11.77 -11.32 -5.61
N GLU A 14 -11.90 -10.40 -4.66
CA GLU A 14 -12.50 -9.08 -4.88
C GLU A 14 -11.70 -8.24 -5.89
N ALA A 15 -10.37 -8.26 -5.82
CA ALA A 15 -9.53 -7.53 -6.76
C ALA A 15 -9.59 -8.11 -8.18
N VAL A 16 -9.67 -9.43 -8.31
CA VAL A 16 -9.84 -10.12 -9.58
C VAL A 16 -11.21 -9.81 -10.20
N ALA A 17 -12.27 -9.78 -9.39
CA ALA A 17 -13.60 -9.37 -9.84
C ALA A 17 -13.60 -7.91 -10.34
N ARG A 18 -12.98 -6.99 -9.59
CA ARG A 18 -12.84 -5.58 -9.99
C ARG A 18 -12.02 -5.38 -11.25
N ALA A 19 -11.01 -6.23 -11.49
CA ALA A 19 -10.20 -6.18 -12.70
C ALA A 19 -10.92 -6.74 -13.95
N GLY A 20 -12.10 -7.35 -13.81
CA GLY A 20 -12.82 -7.99 -14.91
C GLY A 20 -12.37 -9.42 -15.21
N GLY A 21 -11.67 -10.09 -14.27
CA GLY A 21 -11.30 -11.50 -14.36
C GLY A 21 -9.82 -11.80 -14.11
N GLN A 22 -9.48 -13.09 -14.03
CA GLN A 22 -8.12 -13.55 -13.67
C GLN A 22 -7.06 -13.11 -14.69
N VAL A 23 -7.38 -13.16 -15.99
CA VAL A 23 -6.48 -12.75 -17.08
C VAL A 23 -6.19 -11.25 -16.99
N ALA A 24 -7.21 -10.42 -16.80
CA ALA A 24 -7.05 -8.98 -16.69
C ALA A 24 -6.23 -8.59 -15.45
N PHE A 25 -6.48 -9.25 -14.31
CA PHE A 25 -5.67 -9.07 -13.11
C PHE A 25 -4.22 -9.52 -13.31
N ALA A 26 -3.99 -10.68 -13.94
CA ALA A 26 -2.66 -11.22 -14.18
C ALA A 26 -1.80 -10.32 -15.08
N ARG A 27 -2.40 -9.62 -16.05
CA ARG A 27 -1.71 -8.64 -16.90
C ARG A 27 -1.17 -7.43 -16.11
N GLY A 28 -1.76 -7.11 -14.96
CA GLY A 28 -1.29 -6.06 -14.07
C GLY A 28 -0.08 -6.46 -13.21
N LEU A 29 0.21 -7.76 -13.08
CA LEU A 29 1.34 -8.23 -12.28
C LEU A 29 2.67 -7.91 -12.97
N GLN A 30 3.50 -7.09 -12.31
CA GLN A 30 4.85 -6.78 -12.78
C GLN A 30 5.87 -7.82 -12.27
N GLY A 31 6.98 -7.97 -12.99
CA GLY A 31 8.09 -8.84 -12.58
C GLY A 31 7.84 -10.35 -12.76
N VAL A 32 6.76 -10.74 -13.43
CA VAL A 32 6.41 -12.14 -13.72
C VAL A 32 6.02 -12.25 -15.19
N SER A 33 6.41 -13.32 -15.88
CA SER A 33 5.98 -13.56 -17.26
C SER A 33 4.45 -13.74 -17.33
N PRO A 34 3.79 -13.35 -18.44
CA PRO A 34 2.32 -13.41 -18.55
C PRO A 34 1.75 -14.81 -18.28
N LYS A 35 2.39 -15.85 -18.84
CA LYS A 35 1.98 -17.25 -18.64
C LYS A 35 2.12 -17.71 -17.18
N ALA A 36 3.17 -17.26 -16.49
CA ALA A 36 3.36 -17.56 -15.07
C ALA A 36 2.38 -16.77 -14.19
N ALA A 37 2.07 -15.51 -14.55
CA ALA A 37 1.14 -14.65 -13.82
C ALA A 37 -0.27 -15.26 -13.73
N GLU A 38 -0.82 -15.74 -14.85
CA GLU A 38 -2.13 -16.40 -14.86
C GLU A 38 -2.15 -17.67 -14.00
N SER A 39 -1.12 -18.51 -14.14
CA SER A 39 -1.00 -19.73 -13.34
C SER A 39 -0.92 -19.43 -11.84
N ILE A 40 -0.15 -18.40 -11.46
CA ILE A 40 0.02 -17.97 -10.08
C ILE A 40 -1.30 -17.47 -9.50
N VAL A 41 -2.00 -16.58 -10.22
CA VAL A 41 -3.30 -16.04 -9.78
C VAL A 41 -4.31 -17.16 -9.59
N SER A 42 -4.42 -18.07 -10.56
CA SER A 42 -5.32 -19.22 -10.49
C SER A 42 -5.02 -20.14 -9.30
N LYS A 43 -3.75 -20.56 -9.12
CA LYS A 43 -3.36 -21.43 -8.00
C LYS A 43 -3.56 -20.76 -6.65
N SER A 44 -3.32 -19.45 -6.53
CA SER A 44 -3.52 -18.68 -5.30
C SER A 44 -5.00 -18.51 -4.95
N LEU A 45 -5.88 -18.27 -5.93
CA LEU A 45 -7.33 -18.23 -5.74
C LEU A 45 -7.89 -19.58 -5.28
N LEU A 46 -7.47 -20.67 -5.94
CA LEU A 46 -7.91 -22.03 -5.64
C LEU A 46 -7.33 -22.57 -4.33
N GLY A 47 -6.44 -21.84 -3.67
CA GLY A 47 -5.77 -22.27 -2.44
C GLY A 47 -4.82 -23.47 -2.62
N ARG A 48 -4.45 -23.79 -3.87
CA ARG A 48 -3.44 -24.82 -4.19
C ARG A 48 -2.02 -24.42 -3.81
N GLN A 49 -1.82 -23.12 -3.59
CA GLN A 49 -0.59 -22.56 -3.04
C GLN A 49 -0.94 -21.40 -2.09
N ARG A 50 0.03 -21.01 -1.28
CA ARG A 50 -0.01 -19.71 -0.59
C ARG A 50 -0.12 -18.59 -1.61
N VAL A 51 -0.81 -17.50 -1.27
CA VAL A 51 -0.85 -16.29 -2.08
C VAL A 51 0.59 -15.86 -2.35
N ALA A 52 0.93 -15.77 -3.64
CA ALA A 52 2.29 -15.49 -4.07
C ALA A 52 2.70 -14.06 -3.69
N GLY A 53 3.99 -13.85 -3.44
CA GLY A 53 4.52 -12.54 -3.04
C GLY A 53 4.22 -11.43 -4.04
N SER A 54 4.30 -11.72 -5.35
CA SER A 54 3.93 -10.77 -6.41
C SER A 54 2.45 -10.37 -6.38
N VAL A 55 1.58 -11.33 -6.08
CA VAL A 55 0.14 -11.07 -5.91
C VAL A 55 -0.13 -10.26 -4.65
N LEU A 56 0.53 -10.58 -3.54
CA LEU A 56 0.44 -9.79 -2.30
C LEU A 56 0.91 -8.35 -2.55
N ALA A 57 2.07 -8.16 -3.17
CA ALA A 57 2.62 -6.84 -3.46
C ALA A 57 1.66 -6.00 -4.32
N TYR A 58 1.07 -6.60 -5.35
CA TYR A 58 0.07 -5.93 -6.20
C TYR A 58 -1.19 -5.53 -5.42
N LEU A 59 -1.56 -6.28 -4.37
CA LEU A 59 -2.66 -5.96 -3.47
C LEU A 59 -2.26 -4.97 -2.35
N GLY A 60 -1.04 -4.45 -2.35
CA GLY A 60 -0.52 -3.61 -1.25
C GLY A 60 -0.33 -4.41 0.05
N LEU A 61 0.03 -5.69 -0.06
CA LEU A 61 0.26 -6.59 1.06
C LEU A 61 1.70 -7.12 1.04
N ARG A 62 2.23 -7.46 2.21
CA ARG A 62 3.56 -8.07 2.36
C ARG A 62 3.51 -9.24 3.33
N ARG A 63 4.26 -10.30 3.01
CA ARG A 63 4.53 -11.40 3.95
C ARG A 63 5.83 -11.12 4.71
N ASP A 64 5.82 -11.26 6.02
CA ASP A 64 7.03 -11.14 6.85
C ASP A 64 7.79 -12.47 6.96
N ALA A 65 8.90 -12.45 7.71
CA ALA A 65 9.74 -13.63 7.92
C ALA A 65 9.06 -14.72 8.77
N ALA A 66 8.08 -14.35 9.61
CA ALA A 66 7.27 -15.29 10.39
C ALA A 66 6.15 -15.93 9.55
N GLY A 67 5.91 -15.42 8.34
CA GLY A 67 4.89 -15.91 7.41
C GLY A 67 3.55 -15.17 7.51
N ASP A 68 3.48 -14.12 8.34
CA ASP A 68 2.28 -13.31 8.52
C ASP A 68 2.12 -12.29 7.40
N ILE A 69 0.87 -12.05 7.00
CA ILE A 69 0.54 -11.08 5.96
C ILE A 69 0.15 -9.76 6.61
N HIS A 70 0.70 -8.67 6.11
CA HIS A 70 0.44 -7.32 6.60
C HIS A 70 0.02 -6.42 5.45
N THR A 71 -0.85 -5.45 5.73
CA THR A 71 -1.02 -4.30 4.84
C THR A 71 0.27 -3.52 4.77
N VAL A 72 0.71 -3.20 3.55
CA VAL A 72 1.73 -2.18 3.34
C VAL A 72 1.02 -0.85 3.50
N GLU A 73 1.09 -0.27 4.69
CA GLU A 73 0.72 1.13 4.85
C GLU A 73 1.70 1.96 4.01
N PRO A 74 1.22 2.94 3.22
CA PRO A 74 2.13 3.91 2.65
C PRO A 74 2.93 4.52 3.80
N PRO A 75 4.26 4.73 3.64
CA PRO A 75 5.04 5.35 4.70
C PRO A 75 4.35 6.67 5.06
N SER A 76 3.99 6.84 6.34
CA SER A 76 3.45 8.09 6.84
C SER A 76 4.41 9.20 6.41
N ARG A 77 3.96 10.07 5.51
CA ARG A 77 4.78 11.18 5.03
C ARG A 77 4.88 12.18 6.17
N ILE A 78 6.01 12.19 6.85
CA ILE A 78 6.32 13.20 7.86
C ILE A 78 6.86 14.41 7.12
N GLU A 79 6.08 15.50 7.10
CA GLU A 79 6.54 16.79 6.58
C GLU A 79 7.02 17.64 7.75
N VAL A 80 8.30 18.02 7.72
CA VAL A 80 8.93 18.84 8.77
C VAL A 80 9.22 20.23 8.21
N LEU A 81 8.63 21.26 8.81
CA LEU A 81 8.95 22.65 8.53
C LEU A 81 9.85 23.19 9.65
N ALA A 82 11.12 23.47 9.34
CA ALA A 82 12.03 24.14 10.24
C ALA A 82 12.13 25.62 9.87
N VAL A 83 11.73 26.51 10.77
CA VAL A 83 11.81 27.97 10.57
C VAL A 83 12.80 28.55 11.56
N ARG A 84 13.84 29.22 11.05
CA ARG A 84 14.72 30.07 11.86
C ARG A 84 14.27 31.51 11.68
N ALA A 85 13.92 32.16 12.77
CA ALA A 85 13.52 33.55 12.81
C ALA A 85 14.29 34.28 13.91
N GLU A 86 14.68 35.52 13.62
CA GLU A 86 15.37 36.39 14.57
C GLU A 86 14.69 37.76 14.57
N GLY A 87 14.54 38.34 15.77
CA GLY A 87 13.79 39.59 15.99
C GLY A 87 12.26 39.44 15.90
N ASP A 88 11.54 40.36 16.56
CA ASP A 88 10.07 40.29 16.72
C ASP A 88 9.28 40.27 15.41
N ALA A 89 9.79 40.92 14.36
CA ALA A 89 9.18 40.90 13.04
C ALA A 89 9.35 39.54 12.35
N GLY A 90 10.54 38.93 12.47
CA GLY A 90 10.83 37.61 11.93
C GLY A 90 10.02 36.51 12.62
N VAL A 91 9.87 36.58 13.94
CA VAL A 91 9.08 35.61 14.72
C VAL A 91 7.60 35.67 14.34
N ARG A 92 7.03 36.88 14.14
CA ARG A 92 5.64 37.05 13.70
C ARG A 92 5.40 36.52 12.28
N ALA A 93 6.33 36.74 11.36
CA ALA A 93 6.25 36.22 10.01
C ALA A 93 6.33 34.68 9.97
N ALA A 94 7.22 34.11 10.78
CA ALA A 94 7.33 32.65 10.93
C ALA A 94 6.05 32.02 11.47
N ALA A 95 5.45 32.62 12.51
CA ALA A 95 4.18 32.15 13.07
C ALA A 95 3.04 32.19 12.05
N ALA A 96 2.89 33.29 11.31
CA ALA A 96 1.87 33.41 10.27
C ALA A 96 2.05 32.39 9.13
N LEU A 97 3.30 32.07 8.77
CA LEU A 97 3.61 31.07 7.75
C LEU A 97 3.27 29.65 8.24
N VAL A 98 3.57 29.33 9.51
CA VAL A 98 3.19 28.06 10.13
C VAL A 98 1.67 27.92 10.21
N ASP A 99 0.95 28.96 10.63
CA ASP A 99 -0.51 28.94 10.73
C ASP A 99 -1.18 28.82 9.35
N GLY A 100 -0.63 29.47 8.31
CA GLY A 100 -1.12 29.34 6.94
C GLY A 100 -0.91 27.96 6.32
N ILE A 101 0.18 27.26 6.70
CA ILE A 101 0.49 25.91 6.22
C ILE A 101 -0.31 24.84 6.97
N LEU A 102 -0.50 24.99 8.28
CA LEU A 102 -1.19 24.00 9.11
C LEU A 102 -2.72 24.14 9.08
N GLY A 103 -3.24 25.27 8.59
CA GLY A 103 -4.67 25.58 8.63
C GLY A 103 -5.16 25.91 10.05
N PRO A 104 -6.42 26.33 10.21
CA PRO A 104 -6.99 26.58 11.53
C PRO A 104 -6.96 25.28 12.36
N ARG A 105 -6.38 25.34 13.56
CA ARG A 105 -6.48 24.24 14.52
C ARG A 105 -7.96 24.04 14.89
N PRO A 106 -8.43 22.79 15.03
CA PRO A 106 -9.76 22.52 15.60
C PRO A 106 -9.86 23.03 17.04
#